data_AF-A0A3D8Q295-F1
#
_entry.id   AF-A0A3D8Q295-F1
#
_cell.length_a   1.000
_cell.length_b   1.000
_cell.length_c   1.000
_cell.angle_alpha   90.00
_cell.angle_beta   90.00
_cell.angle_gamma   90.00
#
_symmetry.space_group_name_H-M   'P 1'
#
loop_
_entity.id
_entity.type
_entity.pdbx_description
1 polymer ?
#
loop_
_entity_poly.entity_id
_entity_poly.type
_entity_poly.pdbx_seq_one_letter_code
_entity_poly.pdbx_strand_id
1 'polypeptide(L)'
;MEDFFSPLINILKVAYDAIAKFVFSTVLWIIDLIKNFLLDTGITDDVVTATVIAVIIMLSIFLFLVGWFLGPIRVYGGGYDSDDD
;
A
#
# COMPACT_ATOMS: atom_id res chain seq x y z
N MET A 1 -35.20 1.26 7.88
CA MET A 1 -33.84 1.70 8.28
C MET A 1 -32.83 1.44 7.16
N GLU A 2 -32.87 0.29 6.48
CA GLU A 2 -32.02 0.00 5.31
C GLU A 2 -32.18 1.00 4.16
N ASP A 3 -33.41 1.43 3.83
CA ASP A 3 -33.64 2.45 2.80
C ASP A 3 -33.06 3.83 3.13
N PHE A 4 -32.84 4.14 4.40
CA PHE A 4 -32.31 5.43 4.83
C PHE A 4 -30.77 5.50 4.73
N PHE A 5 -30.10 4.35 4.91
CA PHE A 5 -28.63 4.24 4.76
C PHE A 5 -28.20 3.80 3.36
N SER A 6 -29.11 3.28 2.53
CA SER A 6 -28.85 2.84 1.15
C SER A 6 -28.17 3.92 0.26
N PRO A 7 -28.60 5.21 0.30
CA PRO A 7 -27.91 6.27 -0.45
C PRO A 7 -26.49 6.50 0.04
N LEU A 8 -26.28 6.41 1.36
CA LEU A 8 -25.01 6.66 2.03
C LEU A 8 -24.00 5.54 1.74
N ILE A 9 -24.46 4.29 1.74
CA ILE A 9 -23.66 3.11 1.36
C ILE A 9 -23.29 3.16 -0.13
N ASN A 10 -24.20 3.59 -1.01
CA ASN A 10 -23.89 3.75 -2.43
C ASN A 10 -22.85 4.84 -2.69
N ILE A 11 -22.95 5.99 -2.04
CA ILE A 11 -21.94 7.05 -2.13
C ILE A 11 -20.58 6.55 -1.61
N LEU A 12 -20.59 5.84 -0.48
CA LEU A 12 -19.37 5.27 0.10
C LEU A 12 -18.71 4.27 -0.85
N LYS A 13 -19.50 3.42 -1.51
CA LYS A 13 -19.01 2.45 -2.48
C LYS A 13 -18.40 3.12 -3.72
N VAL A 14 -19.02 4.19 -4.21
CA VAL A 14 -18.50 4.97 -5.35
C VAL A 14 -17.21 5.70 -4.97
N ALA A 15 -17.17 6.33 -3.79
CA ALA A 15 -15.97 6.98 -3.27
C ALA A 15 -14.83 5.97 -3.07
N TYR A 16 -15.14 4.80 -2.51
CA TYR A 16 -14.18 3.72 -2.36
C TYR A 16 -13.61 3.24 -3.69
N ASP A 17 -14.47 3.00 -4.70
CA ASP A 17 -14.01 2.57 -6.03
C ASP A 17 -13.14 3.64 -6.71
N ALA A 18 -13.48 4.92 -6.56
CA ALA A 18 -12.67 6.02 -7.07
C ALA A 18 -11.30 6.12 -6.38
N ILE A 19 -11.27 6.00 -5.05
CA ILE A 19 -10.03 6.00 -4.26
C ILE A 19 -9.18 4.78 -4.63
N ALA A 20 -9.78 3.60 -4.70
CA ALA A 20 -9.07 2.37 -5.07
C ALA A 20 -8.45 2.51 -6.46
N LYS A 21 -9.22 2.95 -7.47
CA LYS A 21 -8.69 3.20 -8.83
C LYS A 21 -7.55 4.21 -8.85
N PHE A 22 -7.67 5.30 -8.09
CA PHE A 22 -6.61 6.29 -7.98
C PHE A 22 -5.33 5.69 -7.36
N VAL A 23 -5.46 4.94 -6.27
CA VAL A 23 -4.33 4.27 -5.61
C VAL A 23 -3.68 3.26 -6.54
N PHE A 24 -4.45 2.37 -7.18
CA PHE A 24 -3.91 1.39 -8.12
C PHE A 24 -3.22 2.06 -9.32
N SER A 25 -3.83 3.10 -9.90
CA SER A 25 -3.22 3.85 -11.00
C SER A 25 -1.91 4.52 -10.58
N THR A 26 -1.86 5.07 -9.37
CA THR A 26 -0.65 5.72 -8.83
C THR A 26 0.47 4.68 -8.61
N VAL A 27 0.14 3.51 -8.07
CA VAL A 27 1.11 2.42 -7.88
C VAL A 27 1.71 1.96 -9.20
N LEU A 28 0.87 1.75 -10.23
CA LEU A 28 1.34 1.38 -11.57
C LEU A 28 2.23 2.47 -12.18
N TRP A 29 1.85 3.74 -12.01
CA TRP A 29 2.65 4.87 -12.47
C TRP A 29 4.04 4.92 -11.81
N ILE A 30 4.13 4.65 -10.50
CA ILE A 30 5.41 4.59 -9.78
C ILE A 30 6.27 3.44 -10.30
N ILE A 31 5.68 2.26 -10.54
CA ILE A 31 6.40 1.11 -11.11
C ILE A 31 6.99 1.49 -12.47
N ASP A 32 6.21 2.14 -13.34
CA ASP A 32 6.69 2.58 -14.65
C ASP A 32 7.80 3.63 -14.54
N LEU A 33 7.69 4.56 -13.59
CA LEU A 33 8.72 5.58 -13.35
C LEU A 33 10.05 4.94 -12.93
N ILE A 34 10.01 4.00 -11.98
CA ILE A 34 11.21 3.29 -11.51
C ILE A 34 11.78 2.42 -12.64
N LYS A 35 10.93 1.70 -13.38
CA LYS A 35 11.34 0.88 -14.52
C LYS A 35 12.08 1.72 -15.56
N ASN A 36 11.50 2.84 -15.99
CA ASN A 36 12.12 3.72 -16.97
C ASN A 36 13.42 4.33 -16.45
N PHE A 37 13.46 4.72 -15.17
CA PHE A 37 14.69 5.18 -14.54
C PHE A 37 15.81 4.12 -14.58
N LEU A 38 15.51 2.85 -14.31
CA LEU A 38 16.48 1.76 -14.36
C LEU A 38 17.03 1.50 -15.77
N LEU A 39 16.16 1.63 -16.78
CA LEU A 39 16.55 1.49 -18.19
C LEU A 39 17.37 2.70 -18.66
N ASP A 40 16.93 3.91 -18.35
CA ASP A 40 17.57 5.16 -18.77
C ASP A 40 18.96 5.34 -18.13
N THR A 41 19.16 4.82 -16.92
CA THR A 41 20.44 4.86 -16.21
C THR A 41 21.39 3.73 -16.59
N GLY A 42 20.92 2.75 -17.38
CA GLY A 42 21.73 1.59 -17.76
C GLY A 42 22.04 0.63 -16.60
N ILE A 43 21.23 0.66 -15.53
CA ILE A 43 21.34 -0.31 -14.42
C ILE A 43 20.93 -1.72 -14.90
N THR A 44 20.05 -1.77 -15.90
CA THR A 44 19.56 -3.01 -16.51
C THR A 44 19.20 -2.74 -17.96
N ASP A 45 19.59 -3.66 -18.85
CA ASP A 45 19.32 -3.54 -20.29
C ASP A 45 18.03 -4.24 -20.74
N ASP A 46 17.40 -5.00 -19.83
CA ASP A 46 16.21 -5.80 -20.10
C ASP A 46 14.97 -5.23 -19.41
N VAL A 47 13.92 -5.01 -20.20
CA VAL A 47 12.65 -4.43 -19.74
C VAL A 47 11.98 -5.30 -18.67
N VAL A 48 12.07 -6.62 -18.81
CA VAL A 48 11.48 -7.56 -17.85
C VAL A 48 12.19 -7.44 -16.52
N THR A 49 13.52 -7.48 -16.54
CA THR A 49 14.37 -7.34 -15.34
C THR A 49 14.12 -6.01 -14.63
N ALA A 50 14.04 -4.89 -15.37
CA ALA A 50 13.76 -3.57 -14.79
C ALA A 50 12.35 -3.52 -14.14
N THR A 51 11.36 -4.17 -14.76
CA THR A 51 10.00 -4.25 -14.21
C THR A 51 9.96 -5.05 -12.92
N VAL A 52 10.65 -6.19 -12.87
CA VAL A 52 10.73 -7.04 -11.67
C VAL A 52 11.38 -6.28 -10.51
N ILE A 53 12.48 -5.55 -10.77
CA ILE A 53 13.15 -4.73 -9.75
C ILE A 53 12.19 -3.64 -9.23
N ALA A 54 11.49 -2.94 -10.11
CA ALA A 54 10.52 -1.91 -9.72
C ALA A 54 9.38 -2.46 -8.85
N VAL A 55 8.87 -3.65 -9.17
CA VAL A 55 7.85 -4.35 -8.37
C VAL A 55 8.40 -4.77 -6.99
N ILE A 56 9.63 -5.29 -6.92
CA ILE A 56 10.27 -5.68 -5.66
C ILE A 56 10.43 -4.45 -4.76
N ILE A 57 10.91 -3.32 -5.29
CA ILE A 57 11.06 -2.06 -4.53
C ILE A 57 9.72 -1.63 -3.95
N MET A 58 8.64 -1.66 -4.75
CA MET A 58 7.31 -1.31 -4.28
C MET A 58 6.79 -2.25 -3.18
N LEU A 59 7.03 -3.56 -3.33
CA LEU A 59 6.70 -4.56 -2.29
C LEU A 59 7.48 -4.32 -1.00
N SER A 60 8.77 -4.00 -1.07
CA SER A 60 9.58 -3.68 0.11
C SER A 60 9.07 -2.43 0.84
N ILE A 61 8.71 -1.38 0.11
CA ILE A 61 8.09 -0.17 0.70
C ILE A 61 6.76 -0.52 1.37
N PHE A 62 5.92 -1.32 0.71
CA PHE A 62 4.64 -1.75 1.27
C PHE A 62 4.82 -2.54 2.57
N LEU A 63 5.73 -3.52 2.60
CA LEU A 63 6.03 -4.31 3.80
C LEU A 63 6.59 -3.44 4.92
N PHE A 64 7.43 -2.45 4.60
CA PHE A 64 7.95 -1.50 5.58
C PHE A 64 6.82 -0.65 6.19
N LEU A 65 5.91 -0.12 5.36
CA LEU A 65 4.75 0.65 5.84
C LEU A 65 3.80 -0.19 6.69
N VAL A 66 3.51 -1.43 6.27
CA VAL A 66 2.69 -2.36 7.05
C VAL A 66 3.37 -2.72 8.37
N GLY A 67 4.67 -3.02 8.34
CA GLY A 67 5.46 -3.28 9.53
C GLY A 67 5.49 -2.09 10.50
N TRP A 68 5.60 -0.87 9.96
CA TRP A 68 5.51 0.37 10.75
C TRP A 68 4.12 0.61 11.31
N PHE A 69 3.05 0.27 10.58
CA PHE A 69 1.68 0.43 11.08
C PHE A 69 1.33 -0.61 12.15
N LEU A 70 1.80 -1.85 11.99
CA LEU A 70 1.57 -2.95 12.94
C LEU A 70 2.55 -2.93 14.13
N GLY A 71 3.72 -2.32 14.00
CA GLY A 71 4.74 -2.23 15.06
C GLY A 71 4.25 -1.57 16.36
N PRO A 72 3.60 -0.39 16.30
CA PRO A 72 3.04 0.30 17.47
C PRO A 72 1.97 -0.51 18.20
N ILE A 73 1.21 -1.38 17.50
CA ILE A 73 0.23 -2.27 18.12
C ILE A 73 0.92 -3.19 19.15
N ARG A 74 2.17 -3.57 18.90
CA ARG A 74 2.99 -4.37 19.81
C ARG A 74 3.43 -3.60 21.06
N VAL A 75 3.56 -2.27 20.99
CA VAL A 75 3.99 -1.42 22.10
C VAL A 75 2.81 -1.06 23.02
N TYR A 76 1.61 -0.87 22.47
CA TYR A 76 0.41 -0.56 23.26
C TYR A 76 -0.33 -1.80 23.79
N GLY A 77 -0.01 -3.00 23.31
CA GLY A 77 -0.63 -4.26 23.76
C GLY A 77 0.08 -4.97 24.91
N GLY A 78 1.24 -4.46 25.38
CA GLY A 78 2.10 -5.11 26.38
C GLY A 78 2.01 -4.52 27.79
N GLY A 79 0.88 -3.91 28.15
CA GLY A 79 0.68 -3.24 29.45
C GLY A 79 -0.32 -3.96 30.34
N TYR A 80 -0.06 -5.22 30.68
CA TYR A 80 -0.63 -5.89 31.86
C TYR A 80 0.41 -6.90 32.40
N ASP A 81 1.59 -6.41 32.78
CA ASP A 81 2.27 -6.99 33.93
C ASP A 81 1.47 -6.49 35.15
N SER A 82 0.45 -7.26 35.52
CA SER A 82 -0.08 -7.22 36.87
C SER A 82 1.00 -7.81 37.77
N ASP A 83 1.86 -6.93 38.28
CA ASP A 83 2.37 -7.07 39.65
C ASP A 83 1.13 -7.22 40.55
N ASP A 84 0.86 -8.43 41.00
CA ASP A 84 0.03 -8.68 42.18
C ASP A 84 0.74 -9.76 43.02
N ASP A 85 1.02 -9.36 44.26
CA ASP A 85 1.74 -10.05 45.32
C ASP A 85 1.23 -11.45 45.69
#